data_AF-A0A920L911-F1
#
_entry.id   AF-A0A920L911-F1
#
_cell.length_a   1.000
_cell.length_b   1.000
_cell.length_c   1.000
_cell.angle_alpha   90.00
_cell.angle_beta   90.00
_cell.angle_gamma   90.00
#
_symmetry.space_group_name_H-M   'P 1'
#
loop_
_entity.id
_entity.type
_entity.pdbx_description
1 polymer ?
#
loop_
_entity_poly.entity_id
_entity_poly.type
_entity_poly.pdbx_seq_one_letter_code
_entity_poly.pdbx_strand_id
1 'polypeptide(L)'
;MNYAKKDANINSEDVDYVNAHGTSTPAGDKAETDAIKKSFAEHAYKVAISSTKSMTGHLLGAAGGVEAIFTILALKNNIIPPTINLNNPDPECDLDYVPKTAREKVINYALSNSFGFGGTNGTLVFKKS
;
A
#
# COMPACT_ATOMS: atom_id res chain seq x y z
N MET A 1 9.68 -3.14 3.25
CA MET A 1 9.13 -2.15 4.20
C MET A 1 10.10 -1.73 5.30
N ASN A 2 10.53 -2.60 6.24
CA ASN A 2 11.44 -2.18 7.34
C ASN A 2 12.72 -1.47 6.87
N TYR A 3 13.40 -2.00 5.85
CA TYR A 3 14.59 -1.35 5.29
C TYR A 3 14.29 0.01 4.67
N ALA A 4 13.17 0.16 3.96
CA ALA A 4 12.78 1.43 3.35
C ALA A 4 12.44 2.49 4.40
N LYS A 5 11.74 2.12 5.48
CA LYS A 5 11.48 3.03 6.62
C LYS A 5 12.77 3.45 7.32
N LYS A 6 13.70 2.50 7.52
CA LYS A 6 15.02 2.77 8.09
C LYS A 6 15.84 3.71 7.21
N ASP A 7 15.86 3.48 5.89
CA ASP A 7 16.56 4.34 4.92
C ASP A 7 16.00 5.77 4.91
N ALA A 8 14.68 5.91 5.04
CA ALA A 8 14.00 7.19 5.18
C ALA A 8 14.08 7.81 6.60
N ASN A 9 14.69 7.10 7.57
CA ASN A 9 14.75 7.48 8.98
C ASN A 9 13.39 7.84 9.61
N ILE A 10 12.38 6.99 9.39
CA ILE A 10 11.03 7.11 9.95
C ILE A 10 10.58 5.85 10.69
N ASN A 11 9.61 6.00 11.58
CA ASN A 11 8.96 4.92 12.29
C ASN A 11 7.73 4.41 11.53
N SER A 12 7.13 3.33 12.04
CA SER A 12 5.89 2.78 11.49
C SER A 12 4.73 3.76 11.61
N GLU A 13 4.68 4.46 12.73
CA GLU A 13 3.63 5.38 13.16
C GLU A 13 3.60 6.67 12.31
N ASP A 14 4.71 7.00 11.66
CA ASP A 14 4.80 8.15 10.76
C ASP A 14 4.09 7.92 9.43
N VAL A 15 3.82 6.66 9.06
CA VAL A 15 3.20 6.30 7.78
C VAL A 15 1.69 6.41 7.85
N ASP A 16 1.14 7.22 6.95
CA ASP A 16 -0.30 7.48 6.85
C ASP A 16 -1.02 6.57 5.86
N TYR A 17 -0.30 6.11 4.82
CA TYR A 17 -0.85 5.38 3.68
C TYR A 17 0.14 4.37 3.07
N VAL A 18 -0.36 3.20 2.68
CA VAL A 18 0.36 2.20 1.89
C VAL A 18 -0.40 1.90 0.60
N ASN A 19 0.20 2.22 -0.55
CA ASN A 19 -0.23 1.66 -1.83
C ASN A 19 0.37 0.24 -1.95
N ALA A 20 -0.46 -0.76 -1.66
CA ALA A 20 -0.09 -2.16 -1.64
C ALA A 20 0.19 -2.68 -3.06
N HIS A 21 0.96 -3.77 -3.15
CA HIS A 21 1.13 -4.48 -4.41
C HIS A 21 -0.19 -5.13 -4.84
N GLY A 22 -0.94 -5.78 -3.93
CA GLY A 22 -2.34 -6.19 -4.08
C GLY A 22 -2.73 -6.68 -5.47
N THR A 23 -2.31 -7.88 -5.86
CA THR A 23 -2.51 -8.44 -7.21
C THR A 23 -3.82 -9.19 -7.37
N SER A 24 -4.66 -9.23 -6.34
CA SER A 24 -5.87 -10.05 -6.31
C SER A 24 -5.56 -11.55 -6.39
N THR A 25 -4.36 -11.96 -5.96
CA THR A 25 -3.99 -13.38 -5.85
C THR A 25 -4.08 -13.80 -4.39
N PRO A 26 -4.76 -14.92 -4.06
CA PRO A 26 -4.99 -15.30 -2.66
C PRO A 26 -3.70 -15.38 -1.83
N ALA A 27 -2.65 -16.02 -2.39
CA ALA A 27 -1.37 -16.14 -1.71
C ALA A 27 -0.62 -14.80 -1.58
N GLY A 28 -0.69 -13.95 -2.62
CA GLY A 28 0.04 -12.68 -2.65
C GLY A 28 -0.54 -11.65 -1.69
N ASP A 29 -1.87 -11.49 -1.69
CA ASP A 29 -2.56 -10.50 -0.87
C ASP A 29 -2.48 -10.86 0.62
N LYS A 30 -2.60 -12.15 0.94
CA LYS A 30 -2.35 -12.65 2.30
C LYS A 30 -0.92 -12.42 2.74
N ALA A 31 0.06 -12.78 1.91
CA ALA A 31 1.48 -12.61 2.26
C ALA A 31 1.86 -11.14 2.46
N GLU A 32 1.30 -10.24 1.64
CA GLU A 32 1.49 -8.80 1.81
C GLU A 32 0.84 -8.30 3.11
N THR A 33 -0.36 -8.76 3.43
CA THR A 33 -1.03 -8.43 4.71
C THR A 33 -0.20 -8.87 5.91
N ASP A 34 0.28 -10.11 5.93
CA ASP A 34 1.15 -10.64 6.97
C ASP A 34 2.45 -9.83 7.08
N ALA A 35 3.03 -9.42 5.94
CA ALA A 35 4.22 -8.59 5.90
C ALA A 35 3.97 -7.17 6.45
N ILE A 36 2.81 -6.58 6.17
CA ILE A 36 2.41 -5.27 6.72
C ILE A 36 2.25 -5.41 8.24
N LYS A 37 1.50 -6.39 8.74
CA LYS A 37 1.36 -6.66 10.19
C LYS A 37 2.71 -6.81 10.87
N LYS A 38 3.63 -7.61 10.29
CA LYS A 38 4.97 -7.81 10.84
C LYS A 38 5.82 -6.54 10.81
N SER A 39 5.68 -5.71 9.79
CA SER A 39 6.48 -4.48 9.64
C SER A 39 5.97 -3.32 10.47
N PHE A 40 4.66 -3.27 10.73
CA PHE A 40 3.98 -2.16 11.39
C PHE A 40 3.49 -2.48 12.81
N ALA A 41 3.52 -3.75 13.23
CA ALA A 41 2.95 -4.21 14.49
C ALA A 41 1.50 -3.70 14.66
N GLU A 42 1.15 -3.17 15.83
CA GLU A 42 -0.19 -2.62 16.12
C GLU A 42 -0.60 -1.48 15.17
N HIS A 43 0.35 -0.74 14.59
CA HIS A 43 0.03 0.34 13.65
C HIS A 43 -0.53 -0.19 12.31
N ALA A 44 -0.37 -1.48 12.01
CA ALA A 44 -0.91 -2.09 10.79
C ALA A 44 -2.44 -1.92 10.67
N TYR A 45 -3.15 -1.90 11.80
CA TYR A 45 -4.61 -1.73 11.85
C TYR A 45 -5.05 -0.25 11.84
N LYS A 46 -4.11 0.70 11.81
CA LYS A 46 -4.38 2.15 11.80
C LYS A 46 -3.96 2.82 10.49
N VAL A 47 -2.99 2.25 9.79
CA VAL A 47 -2.54 2.75 8.48
C VAL A 47 -3.59 2.41 7.42
N ALA A 48 -3.87 3.36 6.54
CA ALA A 48 -4.76 3.11 5.40
C ALA A 48 -3.99 2.37 4.31
N ILE A 49 -4.61 1.38 3.68
CA ILE A 49 -4.01 0.56 2.63
C ILE A 49 -4.93 0.60 1.42
N SER A 50 -4.41 0.58 0.20
CA SER A 50 -5.24 0.31 -0.97
C SER A 50 -4.45 -0.39 -2.07
N SER A 51 -5.15 -1.01 -3.03
CA SER A 51 -4.53 -1.45 -4.29
C SER A 51 -5.17 -0.73 -5.48
N THR A 52 -4.36 0.11 -6.14
CA THR A 52 -4.75 0.79 -7.38
C THR A 52 -4.91 -0.16 -8.57
N LYS A 53 -4.35 -1.38 -8.49
CA LYS A 53 -4.58 -2.45 -9.48
C LYS A 53 -6.03 -2.89 -9.56
N SER A 54 -6.83 -2.64 -8.51
CA SER A 54 -8.28 -2.85 -8.55
C SER A 54 -8.98 -2.08 -9.68
N MET A 55 -8.39 -0.95 -10.12
CA MET A 55 -8.88 -0.12 -11.21
C MET A 55 -8.08 -0.31 -12.51
N THR A 56 -6.76 -0.41 -12.41
CA THR A 56 -5.87 -0.38 -13.59
C THR A 56 -5.48 -1.75 -14.12
N GLY A 57 -5.77 -2.82 -13.37
CA GLY A 57 -5.15 -4.13 -13.57
C GLY A 57 -3.65 -4.13 -13.27
N HIS A 58 -3.01 -5.27 -13.47
CA HIS A 58 -1.58 -5.44 -13.20
C HIS A 58 -0.73 -5.15 -14.46
N LEU A 59 0.00 -4.02 -14.44
CA LEU A 59 0.83 -3.56 -15.56
C LEU A 59 2.24 -4.18 -15.62
N LEU A 60 2.46 -5.33 -14.98
CA LEU A 60 3.76 -6.02 -14.89
C LEU A 60 4.90 -5.06 -14.49
N GLY A 61 5.97 -4.96 -15.29
CA GLY A 61 7.10 -4.09 -15.02
C GLY A 61 6.77 -2.60 -14.96
N ALA A 62 5.67 -2.16 -15.60
CA ALA A 62 5.23 -0.77 -15.53
C ALA A 62 4.43 -0.44 -14.26
N ALA A 63 3.95 -1.46 -13.52
CA ALA A 63 3.12 -1.29 -12.34
C ALA A 63 3.81 -0.43 -11.27
N GLY A 64 5.10 -0.67 -10.99
CA GLY A 64 5.84 0.09 -9.97
C GLY A 64 5.93 1.59 -10.26
N GLY A 65 6.08 1.98 -11.53
CA GLY A 65 6.12 3.39 -11.92
C GLY A 65 4.75 4.06 -11.81
N VAL A 66 3.69 3.38 -12.28
CA VAL A 66 2.32 3.89 -12.21
C VAL A 66 1.83 3.99 -10.76
N GLU A 67 2.13 3.00 -9.93
CA GLU A 67 1.79 2.99 -8.50
C GLU A 67 2.57 4.06 -7.70
N ALA A 68 3.82 4.33 -8.06
CA ALA A 68 4.57 5.45 -7.49
C ALA A 68 3.89 6.79 -7.82
N ILE A 69 3.45 6.99 -9.08
CA ILE A 69 2.70 8.20 -9.48
C ILE A 69 1.42 8.34 -8.66
N PHE A 70 0.62 7.29 -8.52
CA PHE A 70 -0.59 7.33 -7.68
C PHE A 70 -0.28 7.66 -6.22
N THR A 71 0.80 7.09 -5.67
CA THR A 71 1.21 7.34 -4.28
C THR A 71 1.59 8.81 -4.07
N ILE A 72 2.33 9.41 -5.01
CA ILE A 72 2.71 10.82 -4.97
C ILE A 72 1.48 11.72 -5.15
N LEU A 73 0.55 11.38 -6.05
CA LEU A 73 -0.70 12.12 -6.21
C LEU A 73 -1.58 12.04 -4.96
N ALA A 74 -1.61 10.91 -4.27
CA ALA A 74 -2.30 10.76 -3.00
C ALA A 74 -1.73 11.72 -1.93
N LEU A 75 -0.40 11.76 -1.79
CA LEU A 75 0.30 12.71 -0.91
C LEU A 75 -0.02 14.16 -1.27
N LYS A 76 0.09 14.51 -2.55
CA LYS A 76 -0.14 15.87 -3.03
C LYS A 76 -1.56 16.35 -2.71
N ASN A 77 -2.55 15.50 -2.98
CA ASN A 77 -3.96 15.88 -2.93
C ASN A 77 -4.64 15.55 -1.59
N ASN A 78 -3.98 14.87 -0.64
CA ASN A 78 -4.59 14.37 0.59
C ASN A 78 -5.80 13.44 0.33
N ILE A 79 -5.71 12.62 -0.72
CA ILE A 79 -6.77 11.68 -1.13
C ILE A 79 -6.15 10.30 -1.32
N ILE A 80 -6.62 9.34 -0.53
CA ILE A 80 -6.25 7.93 -0.66
C ILE A 80 -7.14 7.29 -1.72
N PRO A 81 -6.59 6.69 -2.79
CA PRO A 81 -7.40 5.97 -3.78
C PRO A 81 -8.06 4.74 -3.14
N PRO A 82 -9.25 4.33 -3.62
CA PRO A 82 -9.90 3.14 -3.09
C PRO A 82 -9.33 1.85 -3.67
N THR A 83 -9.53 0.76 -2.94
CA THR A 83 -9.58 -0.58 -3.53
C THR A 83 -11.01 -0.82 -4.01
N ILE A 84 -11.25 -0.68 -5.31
CA ILE A 84 -12.58 -0.94 -5.87
C ILE A 84 -12.88 -2.45 -5.91
N ASN A 85 -14.15 -2.81 -6.08
CA ASN A 85 -14.64 -4.19 -6.14
C ASN A 85 -14.42 -5.05 -4.87
N LEU A 86 -13.91 -4.48 -3.77
CA LEU A 86 -13.76 -5.18 -2.50
C LEU A 86 -15.12 -5.30 -1.78
N ASN A 87 -15.77 -6.46 -1.90
CA ASN A 87 -17.06 -6.75 -1.28
C ASN A 87 -16.97 -7.73 -0.11
N ASN A 88 -16.33 -8.88 -0.36
CA ASN A 88 -16.15 -9.96 0.61
C ASN A 88 -14.64 -10.13 0.82
N PRO A 89 -14.00 -9.26 1.63
CA PRO A 89 -12.57 -9.41 1.92
C PRO A 89 -12.32 -10.76 2.58
N ASP A 90 -11.17 -11.35 2.24
CA ASP A 90 -10.71 -12.58 2.89
C ASP A 90 -10.52 -12.32 4.40
N PRO A 91 -10.98 -13.19 5.31
CA PRO A 91 -10.73 -13.04 6.75
C PRO A 91 -9.25 -12.94 7.13
N GLU A 92 -8.34 -13.47 6.30
CA GLU A 92 -6.89 -13.33 6.50
C GLU A 92 -6.34 -11.97 6.03
N CYS A 93 -7.14 -11.22 5.27
CA CYS A 93 -6.91 -9.84 4.84
C CYS A 93 -7.83 -8.91 5.65
N ASP A 94 -7.46 -8.66 6.91
CA ASP A 94 -8.27 -7.98 7.94
C ASP A 94 -7.82 -6.54 8.25
N LEU A 95 -7.02 -5.92 7.36
CA LEU A 95 -6.60 -4.53 7.48
C LEU A 95 -7.56 -3.57 6.76
N ASP A 96 -7.33 -2.27 6.89
CA ASP A 96 -8.14 -1.24 6.24
C ASP A 96 -7.69 -0.99 4.80
N TYR A 97 -8.30 -1.71 3.84
CA TYR A 97 -7.99 -1.61 2.41
C TYR A 97 -8.75 -0.49 1.66
N VAL A 98 -9.35 0.47 2.38
CA VAL A 98 -10.09 1.61 1.79
C VAL A 98 -11.07 1.13 0.71
N PRO A 99 -12.10 0.34 1.08
CA PRO A 99 -12.98 -0.28 0.10
C PRO A 99 -13.84 0.74 -0.64
N LYS A 100 -13.95 0.57 -1.96
CA LYS A 100 -14.94 1.19 -2.88
C LYS A 100 -14.81 2.70 -3.10
N THR A 101 -14.72 3.50 -2.05
CA THR A 101 -14.74 4.97 -2.14
C THR A 101 -13.44 5.56 -1.63
N ALA A 102 -12.92 6.55 -2.37
CA ALA A 102 -11.72 7.28 -1.97
C ALA A 102 -11.88 7.91 -0.58
N ARG A 103 -10.77 8.08 0.14
CA ARG A 103 -10.78 8.67 1.48
C ARG A 103 -9.93 9.94 1.50
N GLU A 104 -10.54 11.05 1.90
CA GLU A 104 -9.79 12.25 2.24
C GLU A 104 -9.07 12.05 3.58
N LYS A 105 -7.75 12.24 3.58
CA LYS A 105 -6.90 12.14 4.76
C LYS A 105 -5.64 12.95 4.51
N VAL A 106 -5.18 13.71 5.50
CA VAL A 106 -3.84 14.31 5.42
C VAL A 106 -2.81 13.19 5.38
N ILE A 107 -1.94 13.21 4.36
CA ILE A 107 -0.89 12.19 4.17
C ILE A 107 0.46 12.91 4.20
N ASN A 108 1.30 12.58 5.17
CA ASN A 108 2.66 13.12 5.30
C ASN A 108 3.69 12.12 4.75
N TYR A 109 3.52 10.84 5.05
CA TYR A 109 4.35 9.76 4.53
C TYR A 109 3.50 8.65 3.92
N ALA A 110 3.93 8.16 2.77
CA ALA A 110 3.28 7.04 2.09
C ALA A 110 4.30 6.04 1.55
N LEU A 111 3.90 4.75 1.54
CA LEU A 111 4.68 3.68 0.96
C LEU A 111 4.06 3.20 -0.36
N SER A 112 4.90 2.75 -1.29
CA SER A 112 4.48 2.01 -2.49
C SER A 112 5.20 0.66 -2.54
N ASN A 113 4.45 -0.43 -2.52
CA ASN A 113 4.98 -1.79 -2.56
C ASN A 113 4.97 -2.36 -3.98
N SER A 114 5.99 -3.16 -4.32
CA SER A 114 6.07 -3.88 -5.59
C SER A 114 6.79 -5.21 -5.42
N PHE A 115 6.07 -6.32 -5.58
CA PHE A 115 6.57 -7.67 -5.33
C PHE A 115 6.52 -8.50 -6.62
N GLY A 116 7.68 -8.64 -7.25
CA GLY A 116 7.82 -9.30 -8.54
C GLY A 116 8.12 -10.80 -8.42
N PHE A 117 7.94 -11.49 -9.55
CA PHE A 117 8.39 -12.88 -9.69
C PHE A 117 9.88 -13.04 -9.36
N GLY A 118 10.27 -14.25 -8.96
CA GLY A 118 11.64 -14.55 -8.54
C GLY A 118 12.00 -14.06 -7.13
N GLY A 119 11.00 -13.63 -6.34
CA GLY A 119 11.20 -13.22 -4.95
C GLY A 119 11.74 -11.80 -4.78
N THR A 120 11.60 -10.96 -5.80
CA THR A 120 12.08 -9.57 -5.77
C THR A 120 11.06 -8.68 -5.07
N ASN A 121 11.41 -8.13 -3.90
CA ASN A 121 10.52 -7.31 -3.10
C ASN A 121 11.04 -5.87 -2.97
N GLY A 122 10.33 -4.90 -3.55
CA GLY A 122 10.63 -3.47 -3.46
C GLY A 122 9.60 -2.71 -2.63
N THR A 123 10.06 -1.74 -1.85
CA THR A 123 9.21 -0.75 -1.17
C THR A 123 9.87 0.63 -1.32
N LEU A 124 9.10 1.62 -1.75
CA LEU A 124 9.50 3.03 -1.76
C LEU A 124 8.79 3.79 -0.64
N VAL A 125 9.45 4.81 -0.09
CA VAL A 125 8.87 5.77 0.87
C VAL A 125 8.85 7.14 0.20
N PHE A 126 7.72 7.83 0.27
CA PHE A 126 7.54 9.19 -0.21
C PHE A 126 7.09 10.08 0.94
N LYS A 127 7.57 11.32 0.97
CA LYS A 127 7.20 12.35 1.94
C LYS A 127 6.57 13.54 1.22
N LYS A 128 5.54 14.13 1.81
CA LYS A 128 4.97 15.41 1.37
C LYS A 128 5.98 16.54 1.56
N SER A 129 6.17 17.36 0.53
CA SER A 129 7.04 18.57 0.56
C SER A 129 6.35 19.72 1.26
#